data_AF-A0A9E3NPF9-F1
#
_entry.id   AF-A0A9E3NPF9-F1
#
_cell.length_a   1.000
_cell.length_b   1.000
_cell.length_c   1.000
_cell.angle_alpha   90.00
_cell.angle_beta   90.00
_cell.angle_gamma   90.00
#
_symmetry.space_group_name_H-M   'P 1'
#
loop_
_entity.id
_entity.type
_entity.pdbx_description
1 polymer ?
#
loop_
_entity_poly.entity_id
_entity_poly.type
_entity_poly.pdbx_seq_one_letter_code
_entity_poly.pdbx_strand_id
1 'polypeptide(L)'
;MGPAIDASSSCREHMLDATALDAARAWIEHLVEELSREGRAIEGGWPGTINEARGRCGSLAARALAVHAMPALDRDELGRLTRIAYDEARRLWRASEKT
;
A
#
# COMPACT_ATOMS: atom_id res chain seq x y z
N MET A 1 35.72 13.51 1.56
CA MET A 1 34.65 13.24 0.57
C MET A 1 33.55 12.50 1.31
N GLY A 2 32.53 13.20 1.80
CA GLY A 2 31.38 12.56 2.49
C GLY A 2 30.50 11.84 1.46
N PRO A 3 29.82 10.73 1.82
CA PRO A 3 29.02 10.00 0.86
C PRO A 3 27.85 10.88 0.41
N ALA A 4 27.66 10.99 -0.90
CA ALA A 4 26.40 11.44 -1.44
C ALA A 4 25.35 10.48 -0.93
N ILE A 5 24.53 10.90 0.03
CA ILE A 5 23.30 10.18 0.35
C ILE A 5 22.50 10.24 -0.95
N ASP A 6 22.43 9.09 -1.60
CA ASP A 6 22.14 8.95 -3.01
C ASP A 6 20.71 9.41 -3.27
N ALA A 7 20.54 10.52 -4.00
CA ALA A 7 19.22 11.04 -4.36
C ALA A 7 18.36 9.95 -5.05
N SER A 8 19.01 8.97 -5.71
CA SER A 8 18.37 7.80 -6.28
C SER A 8 17.71 6.90 -5.24
N SER A 9 18.35 6.69 -4.08
CA SER A 9 17.78 5.89 -2.98
C SER A 9 16.55 6.56 -2.37
N SER A 10 16.60 7.89 -2.19
CA SER A 10 15.45 8.65 -1.70
C SER A 10 14.29 8.66 -2.70
N CYS A 11 14.58 8.78 -4.01
CA CYS A 11 13.56 8.67 -5.06
C CYS A 11 12.91 7.29 -5.09
N ARG A 12 13.71 6.22 -4.97
CA ARG A 12 13.22 4.83 -4.91
C ARG A 12 12.30 4.62 -3.71
N GLU A 13 12.75 5.00 -2.52
CA GLU A 13 11.94 4.87 -1.30
C GLU A 13 10.63 5.64 -1.40
N HIS A 14 10.67 6.89 -1.85
CA HIS A 14 9.47 7.71 -2.00
C HIS A 14 8.47 7.11 -3.00
N MET A 15 8.95 6.62 -4.15
CA MET A 15 8.11 5.95 -5.14
C MET A 15 7.47 4.68 -4.58
N LEU A 16 8.25 3.86 -3.86
CA LEU A 16 7.75 2.64 -3.26
C LEU A 16 6.70 2.94 -2.19
N ASP A 17 6.97 3.90 -1.30
CA ASP A 17 6.03 4.32 -0.25
C ASP A 17 4.73 4.88 -0.85
N ALA A 18 4.82 5.70 -1.91
CA ALA A 18 3.66 6.18 -2.66
C ALA A 18 2.85 5.01 -3.25
N THR A 19 3.53 4.00 -3.81
CA THR A 19 2.90 2.79 -4.36
C THR A 19 2.15 2.00 -3.28
N ALA A 20 2.69 1.90 -2.05
CA ALA A 20 2.00 1.26 -0.94
C ALA A 20 0.75 2.03 -0.50
N LEU A 21 0.80 3.36 -0.51
CA LEU A 21 -0.36 4.20 -0.21
C LEU A 21 -1.45 4.09 -1.29
N ASP A 22 -1.06 4.02 -2.56
CA ASP A 22 -2.00 3.78 -3.67
C ASP A 22 -2.65 2.39 -3.57
N ALA A 23 -1.87 1.37 -3.20
CA ALA A 23 -2.39 0.03 -2.95
C ALA A 23 -3.44 0.02 -1.82
N ALA A 24 -3.22 0.80 -0.76
CA ALA A 24 -4.16 0.93 0.34
C ALA A 24 -5.45 1.64 -0.09
N ARG A 25 -5.35 2.75 -0.83
CA ARG A 25 -6.51 3.49 -1.36
C ARG A 25 -7.38 2.61 -2.24
N ALA A 26 -6.78 1.98 -3.25
CA ALA A 26 -7.50 1.11 -4.18
C ALA A 26 -8.15 -0.09 -3.47
N TRP A 27 -7.53 -0.61 -2.41
CA TRP A 27 -8.12 -1.68 -1.60
C TRP A 27 -9.39 -1.20 -0.88
N ILE A 28 -9.34 -0.03 -0.24
CA ILE A 28 -10.50 0.49 0.48
C ILE A 28 -11.62 0.88 -0.46
N GLU A 29 -11.31 1.54 -1.58
CA GLU A 29 -12.30 1.86 -2.61
C GLU A 29 -13.05 0.61 -3.05
N HIS A 30 -12.32 -0.45 -3.41
CA HIS A 30 -12.94 -1.71 -3.81
C HIS A 30 -13.82 -2.32 -2.73
N LEU A 31 -13.34 -2.38 -1.49
CA LEU A 31 -14.05 -3.00 -0.39
C LEU A 31 -15.33 -2.22 -0.01
N VAL A 32 -15.26 -0.89 -0.04
CA VAL A 32 -16.40 0.00 0.19
C VAL A 32 -17.43 -0.16 -0.92
N GLU A 33 -16.98 -0.22 -2.17
CA GLU A 33 -17.86 -0.46 -3.33
C GLU A 33 -18.56 -1.82 -3.24
N GLU A 34 -17.84 -2.88 -2.86
CA GLU A 34 -18.41 -4.22 -2.67
C GLU A 34 -19.50 -4.21 -1.60
N LEU A 35 -19.24 -3.65 -0.42
CA LEU A 35 -20.24 -3.56 0.66
C LEU A 35 -21.44 -2.71 0.28
N SER A 36 -21.20 -1.57 -0.40
CA SER A 36 -22.28 -0.71 -0.89
C SER A 36 -23.17 -1.45 -1.89
N ARG A 37 -22.58 -2.25 -2.79
CA ARG A 37 -23.33 -3.09 -3.75
C ARG A 37 -24.12 -4.20 -3.07
N GLU A 38 -23.64 -4.71 -1.95
CA GLU A 38 -24.34 -5.69 -1.11
C GLU A 38 -25.42 -5.05 -0.21
N GLY A 39 -25.54 -3.72 -0.20
CA GLY A 39 -26.45 -2.99 0.69
C GLY A 39 -26.04 -3.09 2.16
N ARG A 40 -24.77 -3.37 2.43
CA ARG A 40 -24.22 -3.54 3.78
C ARG A 40 -23.53 -2.26 4.22
N ALA A 41 -23.71 -1.94 5.50
CA ALA A 41 -23.03 -0.81 6.12
C ALA A 41 -21.54 -1.13 6.34
N ILE A 42 -20.71 -0.08 6.30
CA ILE A 42 -19.29 -0.13 6.67
C ILE A 42 -19.24 -0.02 8.19
N GLU A 43 -19.42 -1.16 8.86
CA GLU A 43 -19.48 -1.24 10.31
C GLU A 43 -18.56 -2.33 10.85
N GLY A 44 -18.04 -2.12 12.06
CA GLY A 44 -17.24 -3.10 12.78
C GLY A 44 -15.73 -2.87 12.66
N GLY A 45 -14.93 -3.92 12.83
CA GLY A 45 -13.48 -3.82 12.76
C GLY A 45 -12.96 -3.91 11.32
N TRP A 46 -11.75 -3.39 11.10
CA TRP A 46 -11.02 -3.57 9.84
C TRP A 46 -10.92 -5.07 9.45
N PRO A 47 -11.47 -5.48 8.29
CA PRO A 47 -11.49 -6.90 7.90
C PRO A 47 -10.20 -7.40 7.24
N GLY A 48 -9.32 -6.50 6.79
CA GLY A 48 -8.13 -6.89 6.04
C GLY A 48 -6.99 -7.46 6.89
N THR A 49 -6.14 -8.25 6.24
CA THR A 49 -4.97 -8.91 6.86
C THR A 49 -3.64 -8.37 6.34
N ILE A 50 -2.56 -8.61 7.11
CA ILE A 50 -1.18 -8.28 6.70
C ILE A 50 -0.77 -9.04 5.43
N ASN A 51 -1.24 -10.28 5.25
CA ASN A 51 -0.92 -11.08 4.07
C ASN A 51 -1.56 -10.51 2.80
N GLU A 52 -2.80 -10.01 2.88
CA GLU A 52 -3.45 -9.32 1.77
C GLU A 52 -2.74 -8.01 1.43
N ALA A 53 -2.36 -7.24 2.45
CA ALA A 53 -1.57 -6.02 2.26
C ALA A 53 -0.28 -6.32 1.49
N ARG A 54 0.46 -7.36 1.92
CA ARG A 54 1.70 -7.82 1.28
C ARG A 54 1.50 -8.20 -0.19
N GLY A 55 0.44 -8.95 -0.49
CA GLY A 55 0.13 -9.36 -1.87
C GLY A 55 -0.20 -8.17 -2.77
N ARG A 56 -1.03 -7.24 -2.29
CA ARG A 56 -1.47 -6.06 -3.02
C ARG A 56 -0.30 -5.09 -3.27
N CYS A 57 0.42 -4.68 -2.24
CA CYS A 57 1.53 -3.73 -2.38
C CYS A 57 2.72 -4.35 -3.12
N GLY A 58 3.02 -5.63 -2.88
CA GLY A 58 4.15 -6.31 -3.52
C GLY A 58 4.01 -6.39 -5.03
N SER A 59 2.81 -6.71 -5.53
CA SER A 59 2.54 -6.79 -6.98
C SER A 59 2.64 -5.42 -7.67
N LEU A 60 2.10 -4.38 -7.03
CA LEU A 60 2.18 -3.01 -7.54
C LEU A 60 3.61 -2.45 -7.51
N ALA A 61 4.33 -2.67 -6.42
CA ALA A 61 5.73 -2.25 -6.28
C ALA A 61 6.65 -2.95 -7.28
N ALA A 62 6.50 -4.27 -7.47
CA ALA A 62 7.25 -5.00 -8.48
C ALA A 62 7.00 -4.46 -9.89
N ARG A 63 5.75 -4.12 -10.22
CA ARG A 63 5.39 -3.49 -11.50
C ARG A 63 6.01 -2.10 -11.65
N ALA A 64 5.95 -1.25 -10.61
CA ALA A 64 6.54 0.08 -10.63
C ALA A 64 8.05 0.01 -10.88
N LEU A 65 8.75 -0.87 -10.15
CA LEU A 65 10.19 -1.10 -10.32
C LEU A 65 10.54 -1.55 -11.75
N ALA A 66 9.75 -2.47 -12.32
CA ALA A 66 9.95 -2.94 -13.68
C ALA A 66 9.78 -1.82 -14.72
N VAL A 67 8.76 -0.96 -14.56
CA VAL A 67 8.52 0.20 -15.44
C VAL A 67 9.68 1.18 -15.43
N HIS A 68 10.33 1.35 -14.28
CA HIS A 68 11.47 2.25 -14.13
C HIS A 68 12.84 1.57 -14.32
N ALA A 69 12.87 0.32 -14.79
CA ALA A 69 14.08 -0.49 -14.97
C ALA A 69 14.97 -0.54 -13.70
N MET A 70 14.35 -0.51 -12.53
CA MET A 70 15.03 -0.56 -11.24
C MET A 70 15.22 -2.00 -10.75
N PRO A 71 16.18 -2.25 -9.83
CA PRO A 71 16.33 -3.55 -9.20
C PRO A 71 15.04 -4.05 -8.56
N ALA A 72 14.87 -5.37 -8.56
CA ALA A 72 13.71 -6.04 -7.98
C ALA A 72 13.51 -5.66 -6.50
N LEU A 73 12.25 -5.79 -6.05
CA LEU A 73 11.87 -5.50 -4.68
C LEU A 73 12.56 -6.45 -3.71
N ASP A 74 13.23 -5.92 -2.70
CA ASP A 74 13.83 -6.75 -1.66
C ASP A 74 12.84 -7.10 -0.53
N ARG A 75 13.30 -7.94 0.41
CA ARG A 75 12.47 -8.44 1.51
C ARG A 75 12.11 -7.34 2.53
N ASP A 76 13.03 -6.43 2.79
CA ASP A 76 12.89 -5.38 3.80
C ASP A 76 11.99 -4.25 3.27
N GLU A 77 12.19 -3.87 2.00
CA GLU A 77 11.28 -3.01 1.25
C GLU A 77 9.87 -3.59 1.26
N LEU A 78 9.70 -4.86 0.88
CA LEU A 78 8.39 -5.47 0.89
C LEU A 78 7.77 -5.51 2.30
N GLY A 79 8.57 -5.72 3.35
CA GLY A 79 8.13 -5.63 4.74
C GLY A 79 7.62 -4.24 5.11
N ARG A 80 8.38 -3.20 4.77
CA ARG A 80 8.00 -1.80 4.99
C ARG A 80 6.71 -1.43 4.23
N LEU A 81 6.63 -1.76 2.94
CA LEU A 81 5.47 -1.48 2.10
C LEU A 81 4.21 -2.20 2.59
N THR A 82 4.35 -3.44 3.05
CA THR A 82 3.26 -4.20 3.65
C THR A 82 2.69 -3.45 4.86
N ARG A 83 3.57 -2.91 5.71
CA ARG A 83 3.16 -2.18 6.91
C ARG A 83 2.47 -0.87 6.57
N ILE A 84 3.05 -0.08 5.66
CA ILE A 84 2.46 1.18 5.17
C ILE A 84 1.06 0.92 4.61
N ALA A 85 0.93 -0.05 3.70
CA ALA A 85 -0.33 -0.36 3.05
C ALA A 85 -1.40 -0.83 4.05
N TYR A 86 -1.02 -1.69 5.00
CA TYR A 86 -1.94 -2.19 6.03
C TYR A 86 -2.42 -1.08 6.98
N ASP A 87 -1.50 -0.30 7.53
CA ASP A 87 -1.83 0.75 8.49
C ASP A 87 -2.68 1.85 7.82
N GLU A 88 -2.37 2.21 6.58
CA GLU A 88 -3.14 3.18 5.81
C GLU A 88 -4.53 2.65 5.43
N ALA A 89 -4.64 1.41 4.96
CA ALA A 89 -5.94 0.81 4.64
C ALA A 89 -6.84 0.77 5.88
N ARG A 90 -6.29 0.32 7.02
CA ARG A 90 -7.00 0.32 8.31
C ARG A 90 -7.44 1.72 8.74
N ARG A 91 -6.61 2.75 8.49
CA ARG A 91 -6.94 4.15 8.79
C ARG A 91 -8.10 4.65 7.92
N LEU A 92 -8.04 4.38 6.62
CA LEU A 92 -9.04 4.78 5.64
C LEU A 92 -10.39 4.09 5.91
N TRP A 93 -10.39 2.79 6.21
CA TRP A 93 -11.59 2.06 6.62
C TRP A 93 -12.32 2.73 7.79
N ARG A 94 -11.59 3.07 8.86
CA ARG A 94 -12.15 3.79 10.02
C ARG A 94 -12.67 5.18 9.70
N ALA A 95 -12.18 5.80 8.64
CA ALA A 95 -12.71 7.08 8.16
C ALA A 95 -14.02 6.87 7.40
N SER A 96 -14.12 5.79 6.62
CA SER A 96 -15.33 5.40 5.89
C SER A 96 -16.49 4.99 6.80
N GLU A 97 -16.21 4.41 7.98
CA GLU A 97 -17.23 4.12 9.01
C GLU A 97 -18.01 5.35 9.50
N LYS A 98 -17.46 6.56 9.35
CA LYS A 98 -18.02 7.81 9.90
C LYS A 98 -18.86 8.60 8.89
N THR A 99 -19.02 8.07 7.67
CA THR A 99 -19.72 8.73 6.56
C THR A 99 -21.10 8.14 6.39
#